data_AF-A0A4P9XCU5-F1
#
_entry.id   AF-A0A4P9XCU5-F1
#
_cell.length_a   1.000
_cell.length_b   1.000
_cell.length_c   1.000
_cell.angle_alpha   90.00
_cell.angle_beta   90.00
_cell.angle_gamma   90.00
#
_symmetry.space_group_name_H-M   'P 1'
#
loop_
_entity.id
_entity.type
_entity.pdbx_description
1 polymer ?
#
loop_
_entity_poly.entity_id
_entity_poly.type
_entity_poly.pdbx_seq_one_letter_code
_entity_poly.pdbx_strand_id
1 'polypeptide(L)'
;MFAATSGRARSSPGQRPSAPPTYPADGRARGERPSSGSSAVGIAATAAAAAPTRRARSAAAARPSPSRASAYVVAPAPLVVAASDLLRITRGLASTTAPTPGSASAMEAARQRDRETRQALSRAHAAHWTDTVTGHRKQRLAARDVRLAADEAKRQALDAAWAAEQAERHRLHVARAERLRFAERDDVKAFHAKLLLAHVLDERDRQVAAHAAGAGHVAQAREADRLYEAQAAAQDAAWHRQQVQTASERQAAREATAAFQRAQVSALHGGRAARRAAEQADDARLVADDAQWRVQQQRQVRDAASADRERQRGVLDAHCAAQAAMRAVEAQAAAADEAAVADWRARKDAQDARRRQLEQRQRADHTALSDRLAAERARQDAARAAAADAAQAADEARAAAEDAARAARETAERLRMTEQIATFRSAQQAARAAVHQRQQEEDAAHAAAVAADVAAQQQQAAEAAARQQAAEAELAAFRATQRAQAAGQLTASKAEAAAAWAAERRQKAEDEQALAAYMRTVASEPWARANPRAQSWIARDLHRLDGSR
;
A
#
# COMPACT_ATOMS: atom_id res chain seq x y z
N MET A 1 -8.12 -18.63 -77.06
CA MET A 1 -9.26 -19.58 -77.04
C MET A 1 -8.97 -20.64 -75.99
N PHE A 2 -9.84 -20.71 -74.97
CA PHE A 2 -10.17 -21.82 -74.05
C PHE A 2 -8.99 -22.59 -73.40
N ALA A 3 -8.67 -22.48 -72.10
CA ALA A 3 -9.46 -22.59 -70.87
C ALA A 3 -10.23 -23.92 -70.71
N ALA A 4 -9.69 -24.85 -69.91
CA ALA A 4 -10.42 -25.71 -68.95
C ALA A 4 -9.50 -26.76 -68.28
N THR A 5 -9.58 -26.87 -66.95
CA THR A 5 -9.60 -28.08 -66.07
C THR A 5 -9.04 -27.68 -64.68
N SER A 6 -9.87 -27.44 -63.67
CA SER A 6 -10.59 -28.36 -62.76
C SER A 6 -9.71 -29.04 -61.70
N GLY A 7 -9.93 -28.70 -60.41
CA GLY A 7 -9.40 -29.41 -59.23
C GLY A 7 -9.66 -28.64 -57.93
N ARG A 8 -10.85 -28.75 -57.32
CA ARG A 8 -11.21 -29.71 -56.24
C ARG A 8 -10.51 -29.44 -54.89
N ALA A 9 -11.19 -28.75 -53.99
CA ALA A 9 -10.94 -28.76 -52.54
C ALA A 9 -12.29 -28.68 -51.81
N ARG A 10 -12.88 -29.83 -51.43
CA ARG A 10 -12.92 -30.38 -50.06
C ARG A 10 -13.40 -29.39 -48.99
N SER A 11 -14.71 -29.47 -48.78
CA SER A 11 -15.43 -29.11 -47.56
C SER A 11 -14.83 -29.78 -46.33
N SER A 12 -14.67 -29.02 -45.24
CA SER A 12 -14.52 -29.56 -43.88
C SER A 12 -15.58 -28.91 -42.98
N PRO A 13 -16.38 -29.69 -42.23
CA PRO A 13 -17.34 -29.18 -41.27
C PRO A 13 -16.70 -29.10 -39.88
N GLY A 14 -17.10 -28.13 -39.07
CA GLY A 14 -16.96 -28.24 -37.62
C GLY A 14 -16.65 -26.95 -36.87
N GLN A 15 -17.51 -26.69 -35.89
CA GLN A 15 -17.31 -25.86 -34.69
C GLN A 15 -17.58 -24.35 -34.78
N ARG A 16 -18.82 -24.02 -34.43
CA ARG A 16 -19.21 -22.95 -33.49
C ARG A 16 -19.61 -23.63 -32.15
N PRO A 17 -19.85 -22.93 -31.01
CA PRO A 17 -19.76 -21.48 -30.74
C PRO A 17 -19.03 -21.13 -29.41
N SER A 18 -18.59 -19.88 -29.27
CA SER A 18 -18.59 -19.22 -27.96
C SER A 18 -18.89 -17.73 -28.15
N ALA A 19 -20.08 -17.34 -27.72
CA ALA A 19 -20.52 -15.96 -27.66
C ALA A 19 -20.09 -15.34 -26.32
N PRO A 20 -19.65 -14.07 -26.29
CA PRO A 20 -19.46 -13.33 -25.05
C PRO A 20 -20.81 -12.79 -24.51
N PRO A 21 -20.96 -12.62 -23.19
CA PRO A 21 -22.21 -12.18 -22.58
C PRO A 21 -22.47 -10.69 -22.84
N THR A 22 -23.65 -10.41 -23.38
CA THR A 22 -24.31 -9.12 -23.41
C THR A 22 -25.05 -8.86 -22.09
N TYR A 23 -24.65 -7.82 -21.38
CA TYR A 23 -25.49 -6.93 -20.55
C TYR A 23 -24.84 -5.54 -20.65
N PRO A 24 -25.59 -4.44 -20.82
CA PRO A 24 -26.55 -4.01 -19.80
C PRO A 24 -27.85 -3.37 -20.33
N ALA A 25 -28.91 -3.44 -19.55
CA ALA A 25 -30.06 -2.54 -19.69
C ALA A 25 -30.57 -2.12 -18.30
N ASP A 26 -30.47 -0.82 -18.08
CA ASP A 26 -31.38 0.06 -17.34
C ASP A 26 -31.88 -0.32 -15.94
N GLY A 27 -31.29 0.36 -14.95
CA GLY A 27 -31.88 0.60 -13.64
C GLY A 27 -31.61 2.04 -13.20
N ARG A 28 -32.53 2.96 -13.53
CA ARG A 28 -32.53 4.35 -13.08
C ARG A 28 -32.78 4.45 -11.57
N ALA A 29 -31.93 5.18 -10.85
CA ALA A 29 -32.26 5.94 -9.64
C ALA A 29 -31.15 6.99 -9.45
N ARG A 30 -31.31 8.23 -9.95
CA ARG A 30 -31.67 9.44 -9.18
C ARG A 30 -31.17 9.42 -7.73
N GLY A 31 -30.19 10.28 -7.42
CA GLY A 31 -29.69 10.52 -6.07
C GLY A 31 -28.45 11.43 -6.06
N GLU A 32 -28.69 12.71 -6.35
CA GLU A 32 -27.98 13.92 -5.88
C GLU A 32 -26.51 13.82 -5.43
N ARG A 33 -25.62 14.44 -6.23
CA ARG A 33 -24.35 15.01 -5.77
C ARG A 33 -24.52 16.52 -5.57
N PRO A 34 -23.98 17.13 -4.51
CA PRO A 34 -23.52 18.51 -4.58
C PRO A 34 -22.05 18.55 -4.99
N SER A 35 -21.82 19.37 -6.01
CA SER A 35 -20.54 19.74 -6.59
C SER A 35 -19.85 20.81 -5.75
N SER A 36 -18.53 20.63 -5.59
CA SER A 36 -17.44 21.62 -5.58
C SER A 36 -17.56 22.94 -4.82
N GLY A 37 -16.53 23.18 -4.00
CA GLY A 37 -16.21 24.48 -3.42
C GLY A 37 -14.77 24.49 -2.92
N SER A 38 -13.82 24.21 -3.81
CA SER A 38 -12.40 24.46 -3.58
C SER A 38 -12.11 25.94 -3.86
N SER A 39 -11.61 26.66 -2.87
CA SER A 39 -10.82 27.87 -3.08
C SER A 39 -9.85 28.03 -1.92
N ALA A 40 -8.58 27.77 -2.24
CA ALA A 40 -7.44 28.11 -1.42
C ALA A 40 -7.21 29.63 -1.48
N VAL A 41 -7.04 30.26 -0.33
CA VAL A 41 -6.23 31.49 -0.20
C VAL A 41 -5.43 31.32 1.09
N GLY A 42 -4.11 31.22 0.94
CA GLY A 42 -3.19 31.26 2.07
C GLY A 42 -2.96 32.69 2.53
N ILE A 43 -2.84 32.87 3.85
CA ILE A 43 -2.03 33.94 4.44
C ILE A 43 -1.28 33.31 5.62
N ALA A 44 0.05 33.34 5.51
CA ALA A 44 0.96 33.04 6.59
C ALA A 44 0.94 34.18 7.61
N ALA A 45 0.94 33.85 8.91
CA ALA A 45 1.48 34.72 9.94
C ALA A 45 1.93 33.88 11.14
N THR A 46 3.25 33.88 11.33
CA THR A 46 4.01 33.46 12.49
C THR A 46 3.54 34.11 13.79
N ALA A 47 3.45 33.35 14.88
CA ALA A 47 3.86 33.81 16.21
C ALA A 47 4.03 32.61 17.15
N ALA A 48 5.28 32.38 17.56
CA ALA A 48 5.65 31.54 18.67
C ALA A 48 5.11 32.11 20.00
N ALA A 49 4.58 31.25 20.86
CA ALA A 49 4.52 31.51 22.29
C ALA A 49 4.54 30.19 23.05
N ALA A 50 5.74 29.86 23.55
CA ALA A 50 5.94 28.86 24.58
C ALA A 50 5.20 29.28 25.86
N ALA A 51 4.52 28.35 26.52
CA ALA A 51 4.16 28.49 27.93
C ALA A 51 3.92 27.12 28.60
N PRO A 52 4.16 27.01 29.92
CA PRO A 52 4.72 25.81 30.52
C PRO A 52 3.69 24.89 31.17
N THR A 53 4.11 23.65 31.32
CA THR A 53 3.57 22.64 32.24
C THR A 53 3.46 23.20 33.65
N ARG A 54 2.24 23.23 34.22
CA ARG A 54 2.05 23.42 35.66
C ARG A 54 1.24 22.29 36.28
N ARG A 55 2.00 21.47 36.97
CA ARG A 55 1.62 20.45 37.94
C ARG A 55 1.08 21.13 39.21
N ALA A 56 0.23 20.38 39.92
CA ALA A 56 0.09 20.33 41.38
C ALA A 56 -1.02 21.15 42.08
N ARG A 57 -1.90 20.36 42.70
CA ARG A 57 -2.27 20.36 44.13
C ARG A 57 -3.35 21.35 44.61
N SER A 58 -4.52 20.76 44.81
CA SER A 58 -5.27 20.74 46.07
C SER A 58 -4.59 21.43 47.27
N ALA A 59 -5.24 22.46 47.82
CA ALA A 59 -5.09 22.82 49.22
C ALA A 59 -6.41 23.45 49.71
N ALA A 60 -7.08 22.70 50.59
CA ALA A 60 -8.23 23.15 51.33
C ALA A 60 -7.85 24.32 52.24
N ALA A 61 -8.59 25.42 52.15
CA ALA A 61 -8.42 26.57 53.04
C ALA A 61 -9.03 26.23 54.42
N ALA A 62 -8.15 26.03 55.39
CA ALA A 62 -8.44 25.88 56.80
C ALA A 62 -8.98 27.19 57.39
N ARG A 63 -10.04 27.08 58.20
CA ARG A 63 -10.51 28.13 59.11
C ARG A 63 -9.52 28.29 60.28
N PRO A 64 -9.21 29.50 60.76
CA PRO A 64 -8.52 29.66 62.03
C PRO A 64 -9.52 29.60 63.20
N SER A 65 -9.26 28.66 64.12
CA SER A 65 -9.85 28.60 65.47
C SER A 65 -9.40 29.79 66.33
N PRO A 66 -10.23 30.27 67.28
CA PRO A 66 -9.80 31.27 68.25
C PRO A 66 -8.85 30.65 69.29
N SER A 67 -7.69 31.28 69.47
CA SER A 67 -6.68 30.97 70.47
C SER A 67 -7.24 31.10 71.89
N ARG A 68 -6.96 30.07 72.68
CA ARG A 68 -7.27 29.90 74.09
C ARG A 68 -6.03 30.28 74.90
N ALA A 69 -6.29 30.92 76.04
CA ALA A 69 -5.42 31.09 77.20
C ALA A 69 -4.35 32.20 77.15
N SER A 70 -4.43 33.11 78.14
CA SER A 70 -3.32 33.25 79.08
C SER A 70 -3.83 33.85 80.39
N ALA A 71 -4.01 32.99 81.40
CA ALA A 71 -4.16 33.38 82.78
C ALA A 71 -2.76 33.69 83.33
N TYR A 72 -2.40 34.96 83.40
CA TYR A 72 -1.25 35.38 84.18
C TYR A 72 -1.68 35.57 85.64
N VAL A 73 -1.26 34.62 86.47
CA VAL A 73 -1.16 34.79 87.93
C VAL A 73 -0.05 35.83 88.16
N VAL A 74 -0.44 37.06 88.49
CA VAL A 74 0.50 38.12 88.88
C VAL A 74 0.68 38.04 90.39
N ALA A 75 1.94 37.82 90.81
CA ALA A 75 2.38 37.86 92.20
C ALA A 75 2.06 39.22 92.86
N PRO A 76 1.81 39.27 94.18
CA PRO A 76 1.52 40.54 94.85
C PRO A 76 2.75 41.45 94.81
N ALA A 77 2.67 42.51 94.01
CA ALA A 77 3.66 43.57 93.99
C ALA A 77 3.70 44.30 95.35
N PRO A 78 4.87 44.77 95.81
CA PRO A 78 4.99 45.52 97.06
C PRO A 78 4.12 46.78 97.00
N LEU A 79 3.39 47.05 98.09
CA LEU A 79 2.53 48.22 98.24
C LEU A 79 3.37 49.51 98.21
N VAL A 80 3.56 50.09 97.02
CA VAL A 80 4.17 51.41 96.86
C VAL A 80 3.10 52.46 97.15
N VAL A 81 3.06 52.92 98.40
CA VAL A 81 2.21 54.05 98.80
C VAL A 81 2.86 55.34 98.29
N ALA A 82 2.18 56.08 97.42
CA ALA A 82 2.66 57.38 96.94
C ALA A 82 2.89 58.32 98.14
N ALA A 83 3.94 59.15 98.10
CA ALA A 83 4.28 60.07 99.18
C ALA A 83 3.10 61.00 99.57
N SER A 84 2.23 61.32 98.62
CA SER A 84 0.98 62.05 98.83
C SER A 84 -0.05 61.31 99.69
N ASP A 85 -0.12 59.98 99.58
CA ASP A 85 -1.03 59.14 100.36
C ASP A 85 -0.49 58.87 101.78
N LEU A 86 0.84 58.74 101.94
CA LEU A 86 1.48 58.75 103.26
C LEU A 86 1.25 60.07 104.00
N LEU A 87 1.33 61.22 103.30
CA LEU A 87 0.99 62.53 103.87
C LEU A 87 -0.49 62.64 104.24
N ARG A 88 -1.39 62.01 103.49
CA ARG A 88 -2.83 62.01 103.79
C ARG A 88 -3.17 61.12 105.00
N ILE A 89 -2.52 59.97 105.15
CA ILE A 89 -2.70 59.05 106.28
C ILE A 89 -2.09 59.64 107.56
N THR A 90 -0.89 60.23 107.48
CA THR A 90 -0.25 60.90 108.64
C THR A 90 -1.00 62.16 109.07
N ARG A 91 -1.58 62.93 108.14
CA ARG A 91 -2.41 64.10 108.48
C ARG A 91 -3.76 63.72 109.08
N GLY A 92 -4.31 62.55 108.73
CA GLY A 92 -5.52 61.99 109.37
C GLY A 92 -5.27 61.41 110.76
N LEU A 93 -4.04 60.98 111.07
CA LEU A 93 -3.64 60.48 112.40
C LEU A 93 -3.17 61.59 113.35
N ALA A 94 -2.64 62.71 112.83
CA ALA A 94 -2.22 63.85 113.63
C ALA A 94 -3.38 64.77 114.09
N SER A 95 -4.62 64.52 113.62
CA SER A 95 -5.81 65.31 113.99
C SER A 95 -6.70 64.63 115.05
N THR A 96 -6.09 63.94 116.02
CA THR A 96 -6.74 63.44 117.25
C THR A 96 -6.55 64.43 118.42
N THR A 97 -6.84 65.70 118.17
CA THR A 97 -7.16 66.67 119.22
C THR A 97 -8.62 67.09 119.04
N ALA A 98 -9.35 67.13 120.15
CA ALA A 98 -10.80 67.17 120.32
C ALA A 98 -11.60 67.96 119.26
N PRO A 99 -12.80 67.48 118.86
CA PRO A 99 -13.63 68.14 117.87
C PRO A 99 -14.23 69.44 118.42
N THR A 100 -13.93 70.56 117.78
CA THR A 100 -14.69 71.81 117.94
C THR A 100 -16.02 71.69 117.19
N PRO A 101 -17.20 71.86 117.83
CA PRO A 101 -18.48 71.80 117.15
C PRO A 101 -18.68 73.08 116.34
N GLY A 102 -18.39 73.01 115.04
CA GLY A 102 -18.58 74.14 114.12
C GLY A 102 -17.85 74.06 112.77
N SER A 103 -16.83 73.19 112.63
CA SER A 103 -16.01 73.09 111.39
C SER A 103 -16.42 71.96 110.42
N ALA A 104 -17.40 71.12 110.78
CA ALA A 104 -17.82 69.97 109.96
C ALA A 104 -18.52 70.38 108.65
N SER A 105 -19.36 71.42 108.68
CA SER A 105 -20.17 71.85 107.51
C SER A 105 -19.32 72.45 106.38
N ALA A 106 -18.29 73.24 106.70
CA ALA A 106 -17.39 73.82 105.71
C ALA A 106 -16.52 72.75 105.01
N MET A 107 -16.09 71.72 105.75
CA MET A 107 -15.36 70.58 105.19
C MET A 107 -16.24 69.71 104.29
N GLU A 108 -17.53 69.56 104.60
CA GLU A 108 -18.48 68.84 103.75
C GLU A 108 -18.75 69.58 102.42
N ALA A 109 -18.91 70.90 102.45
CA ALA A 109 -19.09 71.71 101.24
C ALA A 109 -17.84 71.66 100.32
N ALA A 110 -16.64 71.72 100.88
CA ALA A 110 -15.39 71.57 100.11
C ALA A 110 -15.26 70.16 99.50
N ARG A 111 -15.65 69.11 100.24
CA ARG A 111 -15.69 67.73 99.74
C ARG A 111 -16.70 67.55 98.62
N GLN A 112 -17.85 68.24 98.68
CA GLN A 112 -18.87 68.16 97.63
C GLN A 112 -18.39 68.80 96.32
N ARG A 113 -17.76 69.98 96.38
CA ARG A 113 -17.15 70.63 95.19
C ARG A 113 -16.02 69.80 94.58
N ASP A 114 -15.16 69.22 95.41
CA ASP A 114 -14.10 68.32 94.95
C ASP A 114 -14.68 67.03 94.31
N ARG A 115 -15.80 66.51 94.82
CA ARG A 115 -16.53 65.40 94.17
C ARG A 115 -17.11 65.79 92.83
N GLU A 116 -17.78 66.93 92.72
CA GLU A 116 -18.39 67.42 91.47
C GLU A 116 -17.35 67.71 90.40
N THR A 117 -16.25 68.36 90.77
CA THR A 117 -15.13 68.63 89.85
C THR A 117 -14.47 67.34 89.37
N ARG A 118 -14.20 66.38 90.26
CA ARG A 118 -13.69 65.05 89.85
C ARG A 118 -14.69 64.27 89.01
N GLN A 119 -15.99 64.40 89.29
CA GLN A 119 -17.04 63.77 88.48
C GLN A 119 -17.10 64.39 87.08
N ALA A 120 -16.95 65.71 86.95
CA ALA A 120 -16.89 66.40 85.67
C ALA A 120 -15.65 65.99 84.85
N LEU A 121 -14.47 65.95 85.49
CA LEU A 121 -13.24 65.46 84.86
C LEU A 121 -13.35 64.00 84.44
N SER A 122 -13.93 63.15 85.29
CA SER A 122 -14.20 61.75 84.98
C SER A 122 -15.16 61.58 83.80
N ARG A 123 -16.24 62.36 83.72
CA ARG A 123 -17.16 62.38 82.57
C ARG A 123 -16.48 62.86 81.29
N ALA A 124 -15.64 63.89 81.38
CA ALA A 124 -14.87 64.39 80.24
C ALA A 124 -13.87 63.34 79.74
N HIS A 125 -13.17 62.63 80.63
CA HIS A 125 -12.29 61.51 80.26
C HIS A 125 -13.09 60.36 79.66
N ALA A 126 -14.20 59.96 80.28
CA ALA A 126 -15.08 58.88 79.80
C ALA A 126 -15.72 59.17 78.44
N ALA A 127 -15.92 60.45 78.07
CA ALA A 127 -16.40 60.83 76.75
C ALA A 127 -15.42 60.50 75.62
N HIS A 128 -14.11 60.41 75.93
CA HIS A 128 -13.04 60.05 74.99
C HIS A 128 -12.73 58.56 75.02
N TRP A 129 -13.33 57.79 75.93
CA TRP A 129 -13.13 56.34 75.99
C TRP A 129 -13.88 55.66 74.85
N THR A 130 -13.11 55.09 73.94
CA THR A 130 -13.61 54.37 72.76
C THR A 130 -14.36 53.10 73.12
N ASP A 131 -14.00 52.47 74.25
CA ASP A 131 -14.48 51.15 74.66
C ASP A 131 -15.76 51.22 75.50
N THR A 132 -16.40 52.38 75.54
CA THR A 132 -17.73 52.54 76.14
C THR A 132 -18.81 52.12 75.14
N VAL A 133 -19.99 51.70 75.62
CA VAL A 133 -21.13 51.35 74.75
C VAL A 133 -21.51 52.52 73.83
N THR A 134 -21.42 53.75 74.32
CA THR A 134 -21.65 54.98 73.54
C THR A 134 -20.54 55.22 72.52
N GLY A 135 -19.27 54.99 72.88
CA GLY A 135 -18.11 55.02 71.98
C GLY A 135 -18.25 54.03 70.82
N HIS A 136 -18.52 52.75 71.12
CA HIS A 136 -18.77 51.73 70.09
C HIS A 136 -19.97 52.05 69.19
N ARG A 137 -21.06 52.63 69.74
CA ARG A 137 -22.20 53.07 68.94
C ARG A 137 -21.81 54.20 67.97
N LYS A 138 -21.04 55.19 68.42
CA LYS A 138 -20.54 56.28 67.57
C LYS A 138 -19.61 55.74 66.48
N GLN A 139 -18.68 54.85 66.81
CA GLN A 139 -17.81 54.20 65.83
C GLN A 139 -18.61 53.40 64.79
N ARG A 140 -19.63 52.65 65.21
CA ARG A 140 -20.49 51.89 64.28
C ARG A 140 -21.30 52.79 63.35
N LEU A 141 -21.79 53.92 63.85
CA LEU A 141 -22.47 54.92 63.01
C LEU A 141 -21.50 55.57 62.01
N ALA A 142 -20.34 56.03 62.48
CA ALA A 142 -19.32 56.60 61.60
C ALA A 142 -18.85 55.60 60.54
N ALA A 143 -18.63 54.32 60.91
CA ALA A 143 -18.27 53.26 59.95
C ALA A 143 -19.39 52.97 58.95
N ARG A 144 -20.66 53.05 59.38
CA ARG A 144 -21.81 52.94 58.48
C ARG A 144 -21.86 54.11 57.51
N ASP A 145 -21.65 55.33 57.97
CA ASP A 145 -21.67 56.54 57.14
C ASP A 145 -20.53 56.52 56.12
N VAL A 146 -19.31 56.12 56.54
CA VAL A 146 -18.18 55.90 55.63
C VAL A 146 -18.50 54.84 54.59
N ARG A 147 -19.14 53.73 54.98
CA ARG A 147 -19.57 52.69 54.03
C ARG A 147 -20.60 53.21 53.04
N LEU A 148 -21.62 53.92 53.53
CA LEU A 148 -22.68 54.49 52.67
C LEU A 148 -22.11 55.52 51.70
N ALA A 149 -21.20 56.39 52.15
CA ALA A 149 -20.52 57.35 51.30
C ALA A 149 -19.65 56.66 50.23
N ALA A 150 -18.93 55.58 50.60
CA ALA A 150 -18.14 54.79 49.66
C ALA A 150 -19.02 54.06 48.63
N ASP A 151 -20.18 53.54 49.05
CA ASP A 151 -21.12 52.87 48.16
C ASP A 151 -21.78 53.87 47.18
N GLU A 152 -22.10 55.07 47.65
CA GLU A 152 -22.64 56.14 46.81
C GLU A 152 -21.61 56.65 45.78
N ALA A 153 -20.35 56.84 46.20
CA ALA A 153 -19.28 57.21 45.27
C ALA A 153 -19.06 56.15 44.17
N LYS A 154 -19.22 54.85 44.50
CA LYS A 154 -19.16 53.77 43.51
C LYS A 154 -20.34 53.82 42.54
N ARG A 155 -21.56 54.12 43.02
CA ARG A 155 -22.74 54.28 42.14
C ARG A 155 -22.53 55.44 41.18
N GLN A 156 -22.10 56.59 41.67
CA GLN A 156 -21.79 57.75 40.84
C GLN A 156 -20.72 57.45 39.78
N ALA A 157 -19.67 56.69 40.15
CA ALA A 157 -18.65 56.27 39.19
C ALA A 157 -19.19 55.32 38.11
N LEU A 158 -20.08 54.39 38.48
CA LEU A 158 -20.75 53.48 37.54
C LEU A 158 -21.69 54.24 36.60
N ASP A 159 -22.47 55.19 37.13
CA ASP A 159 -23.38 56.02 36.34
C ASP A 159 -22.60 56.91 35.36
N ALA A 160 -21.48 57.49 35.79
CA ALA A 160 -20.59 58.26 34.92
C ALA A 160 -19.97 57.39 33.81
N ALA A 161 -19.51 56.18 34.14
CA ALA A 161 -18.95 55.24 33.16
C ALA A 161 -20.01 54.78 32.14
N TRP A 162 -21.22 54.47 32.61
CA TRP A 162 -22.33 54.09 31.75
C TRP A 162 -22.75 55.25 30.83
N ALA A 163 -22.84 56.48 31.37
CA ALA A 163 -23.13 57.66 30.58
C ALA A 163 -22.06 57.89 29.49
N ALA A 164 -20.78 57.69 29.80
CA ALA A 164 -19.69 57.79 28.83
C ALA A 164 -19.80 56.72 27.74
N GLU A 165 -20.09 55.46 28.09
CA GLU A 165 -20.30 54.38 27.11
C GLU A 165 -21.48 54.67 26.20
N GLN A 166 -22.60 55.14 26.75
CA GLN A 166 -23.78 55.48 25.96
C GLN A 166 -23.53 56.66 25.03
N ALA A 167 -22.78 57.68 25.47
CA ALA A 167 -22.38 58.80 24.63
C ALA A 167 -21.49 58.34 23.46
N GLU A 168 -20.52 57.46 23.71
CA GLU A 168 -19.67 56.89 22.65
C GLU A 168 -20.47 56.00 21.69
N ARG A 169 -21.39 55.17 22.20
CA ARG A 169 -22.31 54.39 21.36
C ARG A 169 -23.15 55.29 20.47
N HIS A 170 -23.75 56.32 21.04
CA HIS A 170 -24.53 57.29 20.28
C HIS A 170 -23.67 57.96 19.20
N ARG A 171 -22.47 58.42 19.55
CA ARG A 171 -21.50 59.00 18.61
C ARG A 171 -21.16 58.05 17.47
N LEU A 172 -20.90 56.77 17.75
CA LEU A 172 -20.63 55.75 16.74
C LEU A 172 -21.83 55.51 15.83
N HIS A 173 -23.05 55.50 16.38
CA HIS A 173 -24.28 55.36 15.60
C HIS A 173 -24.50 56.56 14.67
N VAL A 174 -24.31 57.77 15.18
CA VAL A 174 -24.38 59.01 14.38
C VAL A 174 -23.33 58.99 13.27
N ALA A 175 -22.07 58.68 13.59
CA ALA A 175 -20.99 58.61 12.60
C ALA A 175 -21.26 57.54 11.52
N ARG A 176 -21.84 56.39 11.89
CA ARG A 176 -22.26 55.36 10.93
C ARG A 176 -23.38 55.87 10.03
N ALA A 177 -24.40 56.52 10.60
CA ALA A 177 -25.51 57.09 9.84
C ALA A 177 -25.02 58.17 8.87
N GLU A 178 -24.09 59.03 9.28
CA GLU A 178 -23.46 60.03 8.42
C GLU A 178 -22.68 59.40 7.27
N ARG A 179 -21.91 58.32 7.53
CA ARG A 179 -21.19 57.57 6.48
C ARG A 179 -22.14 56.95 5.47
N LEU A 180 -23.25 56.35 5.93
CA LEU A 180 -24.27 55.77 5.05
C LEU A 180 -24.94 56.85 4.21
N ARG A 181 -25.35 57.96 4.83
CA ARG A 181 -25.94 59.10 4.13
C ARG A 181 -24.96 59.69 3.11
N PHE A 182 -23.67 59.77 3.43
CA PHE A 182 -22.65 60.22 2.49
C PHE A 182 -22.50 59.26 1.31
N ALA A 183 -22.44 57.94 1.56
CA ALA A 183 -22.38 56.92 0.52
C ALA A 183 -23.64 56.89 -0.37
N GLU A 184 -24.78 57.28 0.18
CA GLU A 184 -26.05 57.37 -0.55
C GLU A 184 -26.13 58.55 -1.53
N ARG A 185 -25.26 59.56 -1.40
CA ARG A 185 -25.23 60.71 -2.33
C ARG A 185 -24.88 60.24 -3.75
N ASP A 186 -25.60 60.77 -4.74
CA ASP A 186 -25.47 60.30 -6.12
C ASP A 186 -24.08 60.52 -6.71
N ASP A 187 -23.41 61.64 -6.39
CA ASP A 187 -22.02 61.88 -6.79
C ASP A 187 -21.06 60.80 -6.26
N VAL A 188 -21.30 60.35 -5.02
CA VAL A 188 -20.50 59.33 -4.35
C VAL A 188 -20.79 57.96 -4.97
N LYS A 189 -22.05 57.63 -5.27
CA LYS A 189 -22.40 56.41 -6.01
C LYS A 189 -21.78 56.39 -7.40
N ALA A 190 -21.83 57.50 -8.13
CA ALA A 190 -21.20 57.63 -9.44
C ALA A 190 -19.68 57.45 -9.35
N PHE A 191 -19.05 58.00 -8.31
CA PHE A 191 -17.63 57.77 -8.03
C PHE A 191 -17.33 56.30 -7.71
N HIS A 192 -18.12 55.63 -6.86
CA HIS A 192 -17.95 54.21 -6.56
C HIS A 192 -18.15 53.33 -7.80
N ALA A 193 -19.09 53.66 -8.69
CA ALA A 193 -19.28 52.97 -9.95
C ALA A 193 -18.04 53.10 -10.87
N LYS A 194 -17.43 54.29 -10.93
CA LYS A 194 -16.16 54.51 -11.67
C LYS A 194 -15.00 53.74 -11.03
N LEU A 195 -14.91 53.72 -9.70
CA LEU A 195 -13.89 52.96 -8.98
C LEU A 195 -14.03 51.45 -9.24
N LEU A 196 -15.26 50.93 -9.20
CA LEU A 196 -15.55 49.54 -9.55
C LEU A 196 -15.15 49.22 -10.99
N LEU A 197 -15.48 50.10 -11.94
CA LEU A 197 -15.06 49.94 -13.33
C LEU A 197 -13.53 49.91 -13.46
N ALA A 198 -12.81 50.80 -12.77
CA ALA A 198 -11.34 50.80 -12.77
C ALA A 198 -10.77 49.47 -12.24
N HIS A 199 -11.34 48.91 -11.17
CA HIS A 199 -10.95 47.59 -10.66
C HIS A 199 -11.23 46.46 -11.66
N VAL A 200 -12.37 46.49 -12.35
CA VAL A 200 -12.71 45.51 -13.38
C VAL A 200 -11.73 45.59 -14.57
N LEU A 201 -11.32 46.80 -14.96
CA LEU A 201 -10.34 46.99 -16.04
C LEU A 201 -8.96 46.48 -15.62
N ASP A 202 -8.49 46.78 -14.41
CA ASP A 202 -7.21 46.26 -13.89
C ASP A 202 -7.22 44.73 -13.80
N GLU A 203 -8.30 44.13 -13.31
CA GLU A 203 -8.46 42.67 -13.30
C GLU A 203 -8.45 42.08 -14.72
N ARG A 204 -9.10 42.76 -15.68
CA ARG A 204 -9.09 42.32 -17.08
C ARG A 204 -7.68 42.40 -17.67
N ASP A 205 -6.92 43.45 -17.39
CA ASP A 205 -5.55 43.61 -17.84
C ASP A 205 -4.65 42.51 -17.27
N ARG A 206 -4.82 42.16 -15.99
CA ARG A 206 -4.12 41.02 -15.37
C ARG A 206 -4.47 39.69 -16.02
N GLN A 207 -5.74 39.46 -16.34
CA GLN A 207 -6.17 38.25 -17.06
C GLN A 207 -5.59 38.19 -18.47
N VAL A 208 -5.55 39.32 -19.19
CA VAL A 208 -4.92 39.41 -20.51
C VAL A 208 -3.42 39.14 -20.41
N ALA A 209 -2.73 39.71 -19.43
CA ALA A 209 -1.32 39.46 -19.17
C ALA A 209 -1.05 37.99 -18.81
N ALA A 210 -1.88 37.39 -17.94
CA ALA A 210 -1.78 35.98 -17.58
C ALA A 210 -2.05 35.06 -18.78
N HIS A 211 -3.02 35.39 -19.63
CA HIS A 211 -3.29 34.66 -20.86
C HIS A 211 -2.13 34.80 -21.87
N ALA A 212 -1.55 35.99 -22.00
CA ALA A 212 -0.38 36.22 -22.85
C ALA A 212 0.86 35.43 -22.34
N ALA A 213 1.10 35.41 -21.03
CA ALA A 213 2.15 34.58 -20.42
C ALA A 213 1.87 33.08 -20.60
N GLY A 214 0.61 32.67 -20.40
CA GLY A 214 0.15 31.29 -20.60
C GLY A 214 0.27 30.82 -22.06
N ALA A 215 0.11 31.70 -23.04
CA ALA A 215 0.32 31.38 -24.45
C ALA A 215 1.75 30.92 -24.73
N GLY A 216 2.75 31.44 -24.02
CA GLY A 216 4.13 30.97 -24.06
C GLY A 216 4.28 29.54 -23.54
N HIS A 217 3.63 29.22 -22.41
CA HIS A 217 3.61 27.86 -21.88
C HIS A 217 2.87 26.86 -22.77
N VAL A 218 1.79 27.28 -23.43
CA VAL A 218 1.08 26.45 -24.42
C VAL A 218 1.97 26.20 -25.65
N ALA A 219 2.76 27.18 -26.09
CA ALA A 219 3.74 26.98 -27.16
C ALA A 219 4.84 26.00 -26.74
N GLN A 220 5.39 26.14 -25.54
CA GLN A 220 6.38 25.19 -24.98
C GLN A 220 5.82 23.78 -24.82
N ALA A 221 4.57 23.63 -24.36
CA ALA A 221 3.89 22.34 -24.28
C ALA A 221 3.73 21.70 -25.67
N ARG A 222 3.32 22.48 -26.68
CA ARG A 222 3.25 22.01 -28.07
C ARG A 222 4.61 21.61 -28.64
N GLU A 223 5.68 22.32 -28.27
CA GLU A 223 7.05 21.93 -28.65
C GLU A 223 7.49 20.65 -27.96
N ALA A 224 7.18 20.49 -26.67
CA ALA A 224 7.43 19.25 -25.93
C ALA A 224 6.66 18.07 -26.53
N ASP A 225 5.39 18.26 -26.90
CA ASP A 225 4.57 17.25 -27.58
C ASP A 225 5.19 16.86 -28.94
N ARG A 226 5.64 17.85 -29.73
CA ARG A 226 6.36 17.58 -30.99
C ARG A 226 7.65 16.81 -30.78
N LEU A 227 8.41 17.12 -29.73
CA LEU A 227 9.63 16.38 -29.39
C LEU A 227 9.31 14.94 -28.98
N TYR A 228 8.24 14.74 -28.21
CA TYR A 228 7.77 13.42 -27.81
C TYR A 228 7.33 12.59 -29.02
N GLU A 229 6.52 13.17 -29.92
CA GLU A 229 6.10 12.53 -31.17
C GLU A 229 7.31 12.15 -32.05
N ALA A 230 8.30 13.04 -32.17
CA ALA A 230 9.53 12.77 -32.91
C ALA A 230 10.34 11.62 -32.29
N GLN A 231 10.41 11.54 -30.96
CA GLN A 231 11.07 10.44 -30.26
C GLN A 231 10.34 9.11 -30.46
N ALA A 232 9.00 9.10 -30.38
CA ALA A 232 8.19 7.91 -30.64
C ALA A 232 8.39 7.41 -32.08
N ALA A 233 8.32 8.29 -33.08
CA ALA A 233 8.57 7.94 -34.47
C ALA A 233 9.98 7.39 -34.71
N ALA A 234 11.00 7.92 -34.01
CA ALA A 234 12.37 7.41 -34.10
C ALA A 234 12.52 6.00 -33.50
N GLN A 235 11.82 5.71 -32.39
CA GLN A 235 11.79 4.38 -31.77
C GLN A 235 11.10 3.36 -32.68
N ASP A 236 9.95 3.71 -33.25
CA ASP A 236 9.23 2.86 -34.20
C ASP A 236 10.09 2.56 -35.43
N ALA A 237 10.76 3.57 -35.98
CA ALA A 237 11.69 3.39 -37.10
C ALA A 237 12.88 2.48 -36.72
N ALA A 238 13.41 2.57 -35.50
CA ALA A 238 14.45 1.66 -35.02
C ALA A 238 13.95 0.22 -34.90
N TRP A 239 12.76 0.02 -34.34
CA TRP A 239 12.13 -1.30 -34.24
C TRP A 239 11.89 -1.93 -35.63
N HIS A 240 11.37 -1.15 -36.58
CA HIS A 240 11.18 -1.61 -37.96
C HIS A 240 12.51 -1.99 -38.62
N ARG A 241 13.58 -1.21 -38.42
CA ARG A 241 14.92 -1.56 -38.93
C ARG A 241 15.42 -2.89 -38.35
N GLN A 242 15.22 -3.13 -37.06
CA GLN A 242 15.60 -4.38 -36.42
C GLN A 242 14.79 -5.57 -36.96
N GLN A 243 13.49 -5.40 -37.19
CA GLN A 243 12.65 -6.43 -37.82
C GLN A 243 13.13 -6.76 -39.24
N VAL A 244 13.48 -5.75 -40.04
CA VAL A 244 14.02 -5.95 -41.38
C VAL A 244 15.37 -6.67 -41.34
N GLN A 245 16.27 -6.27 -40.43
CA GLN A 245 17.57 -6.93 -40.24
C GLN A 245 17.40 -8.41 -39.85
N THR A 246 16.61 -8.70 -38.82
CA THR A 246 16.35 -10.08 -38.39
C THR A 246 15.66 -10.92 -39.46
N ALA A 247 14.76 -10.33 -40.26
CA ALA A 247 14.18 -11.00 -41.41
C ALA A 247 15.23 -11.31 -42.49
N SER A 248 16.14 -10.37 -42.77
CA SER A 248 17.24 -10.55 -43.73
C SER A 248 18.24 -11.61 -43.27
N GLU A 249 18.60 -11.64 -41.99
CA GLU A 249 19.47 -12.66 -41.38
C GLU A 249 18.84 -14.05 -41.47
N ARG A 250 17.53 -14.16 -41.18
CA ARG A 250 16.78 -15.41 -41.34
C ARG A 250 16.78 -15.87 -42.79
N GLN A 251 16.64 -14.96 -43.74
CA GLN A 251 16.71 -15.29 -45.16
C GLN A 251 18.11 -15.76 -45.56
N ALA A 252 19.16 -15.04 -45.15
CA ALA A 252 20.55 -15.43 -45.39
C ALA A 252 20.87 -16.81 -44.78
N ALA A 253 20.39 -17.09 -43.57
CA ALA A 253 20.55 -18.39 -42.92
C ALA A 253 19.83 -19.51 -43.71
N ARG A 254 18.63 -19.25 -44.24
CA ARG A 254 17.91 -20.19 -45.11
C ARG A 254 18.66 -20.45 -46.41
N GLU A 255 19.19 -19.41 -47.04
CA GLU A 255 19.96 -19.51 -48.28
C GLU A 255 21.28 -20.27 -48.07
N ALA A 256 22.01 -20.00 -46.98
CA ALA A 256 23.20 -20.73 -46.59
C ALA A 256 22.91 -22.21 -46.35
N THR A 257 21.82 -22.52 -45.62
CA THR A 257 21.37 -23.90 -45.40
C THR A 257 21.04 -24.59 -46.72
N ALA A 258 20.30 -23.93 -47.61
CA ALA A 258 19.96 -24.47 -48.92
C ALA A 258 21.20 -24.68 -49.81
N ALA A 259 22.17 -23.77 -49.76
CA ALA A 259 23.45 -23.92 -50.47
C ALA A 259 24.25 -25.13 -49.96
N PHE A 260 24.33 -25.29 -48.64
CA PHE A 260 24.98 -26.44 -48.02
C PHE A 260 24.31 -27.77 -48.43
N GLN A 261 22.97 -27.84 -48.39
CA GLN A 261 22.21 -29.01 -48.82
C GLN A 261 22.44 -29.33 -50.30
N ARG A 262 22.45 -28.31 -51.18
CA ARG A 262 22.77 -28.50 -52.61
C ARG A 262 24.19 -29.04 -52.80
N ALA A 263 25.16 -28.54 -52.04
CA ALA A 263 26.53 -29.04 -52.09
C ALA A 263 26.62 -30.51 -51.62
N GLN A 264 25.92 -30.89 -50.55
CA GLN A 264 25.85 -32.28 -50.10
C GLN A 264 25.23 -33.21 -51.15
N VAL A 265 24.12 -32.80 -51.76
CA VAL A 265 23.46 -33.56 -52.84
C VAL A 265 24.40 -33.70 -54.04
N SER A 266 25.09 -32.64 -54.44
CA SER A 266 26.10 -32.68 -55.50
C SER A 266 27.26 -33.63 -55.16
N ALA A 267 27.77 -33.61 -53.93
CA ALA A 267 28.83 -34.52 -53.48
C ALA A 267 28.37 -35.99 -53.50
N LEU A 268 27.13 -36.27 -53.06
CA LEU A 268 26.53 -37.60 -53.14
C LEU A 268 26.37 -38.06 -54.59
N HIS A 269 25.93 -37.19 -55.50
CA HIS A 269 25.84 -37.50 -56.92
C HIS A 269 27.21 -37.75 -57.54
N GLY A 270 28.23 -36.94 -57.19
CA GLY A 270 29.62 -37.17 -57.61
C GLY A 270 30.16 -38.51 -57.10
N GLY A 271 29.91 -38.86 -55.84
CA GLY A 271 30.27 -40.15 -55.26
C GLY A 271 29.56 -41.33 -55.94
N ARG A 272 28.27 -41.19 -56.29
CA ARG A 272 27.52 -42.20 -57.06
C ARG A 272 28.04 -42.32 -58.49
N ALA A 273 28.40 -41.23 -59.14
CA ALA A 273 28.98 -41.24 -60.48
C ALA A 273 30.36 -41.92 -60.48
N ALA A 274 31.21 -41.65 -59.48
CA ALA A 274 32.50 -42.31 -59.30
C ALA A 274 32.35 -43.82 -59.05
N ARG A 275 31.36 -44.24 -58.24
CA ARG A 275 31.05 -45.66 -58.05
C ARG A 275 30.61 -46.34 -59.34
N ARG A 276 29.71 -45.72 -60.11
CA ARG A 276 29.30 -46.25 -61.42
C ARG A 276 30.46 -46.35 -62.40
N ALA A 277 31.37 -45.37 -62.40
CA ALA A 277 32.57 -45.41 -63.24
C ALA A 277 33.53 -46.55 -62.81
N ALA A 278 33.66 -46.80 -61.51
CA ALA A 278 34.44 -47.93 -61.00
C ALA A 278 33.79 -49.28 -61.36
N GLU A 279 32.48 -49.41 -61.15
CA GLU A 279 31.70 -50.60 -61.57
C GLU A 279 31.85 -50.85 -63.07
N GLN A 280 31.76 -49.82 -63.92
CA GLN A 280 31.99 -49.95 -65.37
C GLN A 280 33.43 -50.35 -65.72
N ALA A 281 34.42 -49.91 -64.95
CA ALA A 281 35.81 -50.30 -65.15
C ALA A 281 36.05 -51.76 -64.73
N ASP A 282 35.42 -52.21 -63.65
CA ASP A 282 35.46 -53.60 -63.20
C ASP A 282 34.70 -54.53 -64.16
N ASP A 283 33.54 -54.11 -64.66
CA ASP A 283 32.80 -54.83 -65.71
C ASP A 283 33.64 -54.95 -66.99
N ALA A 284 34.34 -53.88 -67.40
CA ALA A 284 35.23 -53.91 -68.54
C ALA A 284 36.43 -54.86 -68.33
N ARG A 285 36.95 -54.97 -67.10
CA ARG A 285 37.99 -55.95 -66.73
C ARG A 285 37.45 -57.37 -66.80
N LEU A 286 36.28 -57.63 -66.24
CA LEU A 286 35.64 -58.96 -66.28
C LEU A 286 35.37 -59.43 -67.71
N VAL A 287 34.93 -58.51 -68.60
CA VAL A 287 34.75 -58.82 -70.03
C VAL A 287 36.08 -59.11 -70.72
N ALA A 288 37.15 -58.38 -70.38
CA ALA A 288 38.49 -58.65 -70.92
C ALA A 288 39.05 -59.99 -70.45
N ASP A 289 38.87 -60.33 -69.16
CA ASP A 289 39.29 -61.59 -68.56
C ASP A 289 38.51 -62.78 -69.13
N ASP A 290 37.18 -62.66 -69.31
CA ASP A 290 36.35 -63.68 -69.96
C ASP A 290 36.76 -63.88 -71.43
N ALA A 291 37.08 -62.81 -72.15
CA ALA A 291 37.61 -62.90 -73.52
C ALA A 291 38.97 -63.64 -73.56
N GLN A 292 39.89 -63.34 -72.63
CA GLN A 292 41.17 -64.03 -72.53
C GLN A 292 41.02 -65.51 -72.17
N TRP A 293 40.10 -65.82 -71.25
CA TRP A 293 39.78 -67.18 -70.86
C TRP A 293 39.18 -67.98 -72.04
N ARG A 294 38.26 -67.39 -72.81
CA ARG A 294 37.71 -68.02 -74.02
C ARG A 294 38.78 -68.30 -75.08
N VAL A 295 39.73 -67.40 -75.26
CA VAL A 295 40.89 -67.61 -76.17
C VAL A 295 41.77 -68.75 -75.68
N GLN A 296 42.03 -68.86 -74.37
CA GLN A 296 42.79 -69.97 -73.80
C GLN A 296 42.05 -71.31 -73.94
N GLN A 297 40.74 -71.33 -73.70
CA GLN A 297 39.89 -72.52 -73.90
C GLN A 297 39.90 -72.99 -75.36
N GLN A 298 39.78 -72.06 -76.32
CA GLN A 298 39.87 -72.42 -77.74
C GLN A 298 41.24 -72.97 -78.13
N ARG A 299 42.33 -72.49 -77.51
CA ARG A 299 43.67 -73.06 -77.69
C ARG A 299 43.74 -74.48 -77.12
N GLN A 300 43.31 -74.69 -75.88
CA GLN A 300 43.29 -76.01 -75.25
C GLN A 300 42.45 -77.02 -76.04
N VAL A 301 41.28 -76.61 -76.55
CA VAL A 301 40.42 -77.46 -77.39
C VAL A 301 41.08 -77.74 -78.75
N ARG A 302 41.76 -76.76 -79.37
CA ARG A 302 42.51 -76.97 -80.62
C ARG A 302 43.69 -77.90 -80.43
N ASP A 303 44.46 -77.72 -79.36
CA ASP A 303 45.64 -78.54 -79.04
C ASP A 303 45.22 -79.97 -78.66
N ALA A 304 44.11 -80.12 -77.93
CA ALA A 304 43.51 -81.42 -77.66
C ALA A 304 42.99 -82.08 -78.95
N ALA A 305 42.32 -81.33 -79.83
CA ALA A 305 41.81 -81.84 -81.10
C ALA A 305 42.93 -82.19 -82.10
N SER A 306 44.06 -81.45 -82.12
CA SER A 306 45.22 -81.81 -82.93
C SER A 306 45.93 -83.05 -82.38
N ALA A 307 46.07 -83.15 -81.06
CA ALA A 307 46.63 -84.34 -80.41
C ALA A 307 45.74 -85.58 -80.62
N ASP A 308 44.42 -85.42 -80.67
CA ASP A 308 43.48 -86.52 -80.93
C ASP A 308 43.48 -86.94 -82.40
N ARG A 309 43.60 -86.00 -83.35
CA ARG A 309 43.78 -86.30 -84.79
C ARG A 309 45.11 -87.02 -85.08
N GLU A 310 46.19 -86.66 -84.39
CA GLU A 310 47.48 -87.36 -84.49
C GLU A 310 47.41 -88.77 -83.91
N ARG A 311 46.73 -88.96 -82.78
CA ARG A 311 46.44 -90.30 -82.25
C ARG A 311 45.60 -91.13 -83.21
N GLN A 312 44.57 -90.56 -83.81
CA GLN A 312 43.71 -91.25 -84.78
C GLN A 312 44.45 -91.61 -86.07
N ARG A 313 45.38 -90.77 -86.57
CA ARG A 313 46.29 -91.12 -87.67
C ARG A 313 47.24 -92.25 -87.31
N GLY A 314 47.88 -92.19 -86.13
CA GLY A 314 48.78 -93.26 -85.66
C GLY A 314 48.09 -94.62 -85.51
N VAL A 315 46.82 -94.63 -85.08
CA VAL A 315 46.03 -95.87 -84.97
C VAL A 315 45.64 -96.44 -86.34
N LEU A 316 45.30 -95.58 -87.32
CA LEU A 316 44.96 -96.02 -88.68
C LEU A 316 46.19 -96.55 -89.45
N ASP A 317 47.33 -95.88 -89.32
CA ASP A 317 48.58 -96.30 -89.96
C ASP A 317 49.11 -97.62 -89.37
N ALA A 318 48.97 -97.81 -88.05
CA ALA A 318 49.29 -99.08 -87.38
C ALA A 318 48.33 -100.22 -87.78
N HIS A 319 47.05 -99.92 -88.00
CA HIS A 319 46.05 -100.91 -88.40
C HIS A 319 46.26 -101.42 -89.84
N CYS A 320 46.59 -100.52 -90.78
CA CYS A 320 46.89 -100.91 -92.16
C CYS A 320 48.22 -101.69 -92.27
N ALA A 321 49.24 -101.35 -91.48
CA ALA A 321 50.50 -102.10 -91.41
C ALA A 321 50.31 -103.51 -90.80
N ALA A 322 49.44 -103.63 -89.77
CA ALA A 322 49.12 -104.91 -89.15
C ALA A 322 48.29 -105.83 -90.07
N GLN A 323 47.36 -105.29 -90.86
CA GLN A 323 46.54 -106.09 -91.79
C GLN A 323 47.34 -106.68 -92.97
N ALA A 324 48.40 -105.97 -93.41
CA ALA A 324 49.32 -106.47 -94.44
C ALA A 324 50.25 -107.57 -93.89
N ALA A 325 50.65 -107.48 -92.61
CA ALA A 325 51.51 -108.47 -91.96
C ALA A 325 50.77 -109.79 -91.60
N MET A 326 49.50 -109.72 -91.17
CA MET A 326 48.75 -110.93 -90.79
C MET A 326 48.41 -111.84 -91.98
N ARG A 327 48.11 -111.28 -93.17
CA ARG A 327 47.83 -112.09 -94.37
C ARG A 327 49.05 -112.86 -94.90
N ALA A 328 50.27 -112.42 -94.57
CA ALA A 328 51.51 -113.11 -94.97
C ALA A 328 51.89 -114.25 -94.01
N VAL A 329 51.44 -114.19 -92.75
CA VAL A 329 51.77 -115.17 -91.70
C VAL A 329 50.69 -116.27 -91.59
N GLU A 330 49.42 -115.93 -91.81
CA GLU A 330 48.29 -116.89 -91.80
C GLU A 330 48.38 -117.97 -92.89
N ALA A 331 49.10 -117.70 -93.99
CA ALA A 331 49.33 -118.68 -95.06
C ALA A 331 50.40 -119.74 -94.73
N GLN A 332 51.26 -119.51 -93.72
CA GLN A 332 52.35 -120.43 -93.35
C GLN A 332 52.16 -121.10 -91.98
N ALA A 333 51.33 -120.53 -91.10
CA ALA A 333 51.05 -121.08 -89.76
C ALA A 333 49.88 -122.09 -89.72
N ALA A 334 48.94 -122.04 -90.67
CA ALA A 334 47.80 -122.96 -90.75
C ALA A 334 48.19 -124.45 -90.97
N ALA A 335 49.44 -124.73 -91.37
CA ALA A 335 49.92 -126.08 -91.63
C ALA A 335 50.68 -126.74 -90.45
N ALA A 336 51.03 -126.00 -89.39
CA ALA A 336 51.89 -126.49 -88.30
C ALA A 336 51.23 -126.46 -86.91
N ASP A 337 50.22 -125.59 -86.69
CA ASP A 337 49.68 -125.34 -85.36
C ASP A 337 48.54 -126.28 -84.92
N GLU A 338 47.94 -127.08 -85.81
CA GLU A 338 46.89 -128.04 -85.42
C GLU A 338 47.42 -129.21 -84.56
N ALA A 339 48.70 -129.56 -84.67
CA ALA A 339 49.28 -130.70 -83.94
C ALA A 339 49.85 -130.34 -82.55
N ALA A 340 50.26 -129.08 -82.32
CA ALA A 340 50.92 -128.66 -81.07
C ALA A 340 49.95 -128.09 -80.01
N VAL A 341 48.75 -127.66 -80.41
CA VAL A 341 47.77 -127.02 -79.51
C VAL A 341 47.04 -128.02 -78.61
N ALA A 342 46.99 -129.31 -78.96
CA ALA A 342 46.33 -130.33 -78.14
C ALA A 342 47.12 -130.65 -76.85
N ASP A 343 48.46 -130.70 -76.92
CA ASP A 343 49.30 -131.14 -75.79
C ASP A 343 49.68 -130.01 -74.80
N TRP A 344 49.53 -128.75 -75.21
CA TRP A 344 49.78 -127.58 -74.34
C TRP A 344 48.57 -127.23 -73.44
N ARG A 345 47.34 -127.43 -73.93
CA ARG A 345 46.11 -127.09 -73.19
C ARG A 345 45.96 -127.88 -71.88
N ALA A 346 46.33 -129.16 -71.86
CA ALA A 346 46.26 -130.00 -70.66
C ALA A 346 47.23 -129.58 -69.53
N ARG A 347 48.32 -128.87 -69.83
CA ARG A 347 49.32 -128.44 -68.83
C ARG A 347 49.03 -127.04 -68.27
N LYS A 348 48.30 -126.20 -69.00
CA LYS A 348 48.00 -124.81 -68.66
C LYS A 348 46.82 -124.68 -67.66
N ASP A 349 45.83 -125.57 -67.75
CA ASP A 349 44.64 -125.54 -66.88
C ASP A 349 44.94 -125.90 -65.41
N ALA A 350 45.99 -126.68 -65.14
CA ALA A 350 46.42 -127.02 -63.78
C ALA A 350 47.19 -125.88 -63.06
N GLN A 351 47.75 -124.93 -63.82
CA GLN A 351 48.57 -123.83 -63.30
C GLN A 351 47.73 -122.57 -62.98
N ASP A 352 46.67 -122.32 -63.75
CA ASP A 352 45.80 -121.15 -63.57
C ASP A 352 44.81 -121.29 -62.39
N ALA A 353 44.54 -122.50 -61.89
CA ALA A 353 43.72 -122.74 -60.69
C ALA A 353 44.42 -122.33 -59.37
N ARG A 354 45.76 -122.46 -59.29
CA ARG A 354 46.54 -122.10 -58.08
C ARG A 354 46.78 -120.59 -57.95
N ARG A 355 46.76 -119.85 -59.06
CA ARG A 355 46.97 -118.39 -59.08
C ARG A 355 45.74 -117.60 -58.59
N ARG A 356 44.53 -118.06 -58.90
CA ARG A 356 43.27 -117.38 -58.54
C ARG A 356 42.98 -117.38 -57.02
N GLN A 357 43.51 -118.35 -56.27
CA GLN A 357 43.36 -118.41 -54.80
C GLN A 357 44.27 -117.43 -54.04
N LEU A 358 45.37 -116.98 -54.64
CA LEU A 358 46.28 -115.98 -54.05
C LEU A 358 45.80 -114.54 -54.28
N GLU A 359 45.23 -114.25 -55.46
CA GLU A 359 44.74 -112.90 -55.82
C GLU A 359 43.44 -112.52 -55.07
N GLN A 360 42.61 -113.49 -54.66
CA GLN A 360 41.42 -113.23 -53.83
C GLN A 360 41.75 -112.83 -52.38
N ARG A 361 42.84 -113.34 -51.80
CA ARG A 361 43.28 -112.97 -50.45
C ARG A 361 43.82 -111.53 -50.40
N GLN A 362 44.60 -111.13 -51.39
CA GLN A 362 45.20 -109.78 -51.46
C GLN A 362 44.16 -108.67 -51.69
N ARG A 363 43.04 -108.97 -52.36
CA ARG A 363 41.95 -107.99 -52.56
C ARG A 363 41.14 -107.77 -51.28
N ALA A 364 40.96 -108.80 -50.44
CA ALA A 364 40.25 -108.67 -49.17
C ALA A 364 41.03 -107.83 -48.13
N ASP A 365 42.36 -107.94 -48.12
CA ASP A 365 43.23 -107.18 -47.20
C ASP A 365 43.31 -105.68 -47.59
N HIS A 366 43.21 -105.36 -48.89
CA HIS A 366 43.27 -103.98 -49.38
C HIS A 366 41.98 -103.18 -49.08
N THR A 367 40.80 -103.81 -49.11
CA THR A 367 39.53 -103.16 -48.73
C THR A 367 39.49 -102.85 -47.24
N ALA A 368 39.99 -103.77 -46.39
CA ALA A 368 40.03 -103.58 -44.94
C ALA A 368 40.93 -102.43 -44.47
N LEU A 369 42.00 -102.12 -45.24
CA LEU A 369 42.89 -100.98 -44.95
C LEU A 369 42.27 -99.63 -45.37
N SER A 370 41.52 -99.62 -46.49
CA SER A 370 40.83 -98.43 -46.99
C SER A 370 39.71 -97.97 -46.05
N ASP A 371 38.95 -98.91 -45.48
CA ASP A 371 37.85 -98.60 -44.57
C ASP A 371 38.35 -98.02 -43.22
N ARG A 372 39.54 -98.43 -42.75
CA ARG A 372 40.17 -97.86 -41.54
C ARG A 372 40.64 -96.42 -41.76
N LEU A 373 41.23 -96.10 -42.90
CA LEU A 373 41.69 -94.75 -43.23
C LEU A 373 40.53 -93.78 -43.48
N ALA A 374 39.41 -94.25 -44.04
CA ALA A 374 38.20 -93.46 -44.21
C ALA A 374 37.54 -93.11 -42.86
N ALA A 375 37.53 -94.05 -41.91
CA ALA A 375 36.99 -93.84 -40.56
C ALA A 375 37.83 -92.84 -39.73
N GLU A 376 39.16 -92.79 -39.92
CA GLU A 376 40.03 -91.82 -39.24
C GLU A 376 39.85 -90.40 -39.78
N ARG A 377 39.69 -90.23 -41.10
CA ARG A 377 39.43 -88.91 -41.71
C ARG A 377 38.07 -88.35 -41.30
N ALA A 378 37.02 -89.18 -41.27
CA ALA A 378 35.70 -88.77 -40.80
C ALA A 378 35.68 -88.28 -39.34
N ARG A 379 36.52 -88.87 -38.46
CA ARG A 379 36.68 -88.41 -37.06
C ARG A 379 37.43 -87.08 -36.96
N GLN A 380 38.42 -86.84 -37.82
CA GLN A 380 39.16 -85.57 -37.85
C GLN A 380 38.31 -84.41 -38.40
N ASP A 381 37.47 -84.68 -39.40
CA ASP A 381 36.57 -83.67 -39.97
C ASP A 381 35.41 -83.32 -39.02
N ALA A 382 34.85 -84.31 -38.31
CA ALA A 382 33.87 -84.07 -37.26
C ALA A 382 34.43 -83.23 -36.08
N ALA A 383 35.70 -83.44 -35.72
CA ALA A 383 36.37 -82.64 -34.68
C ALA A 383 36.65 -81.20 -35.12
N ARG A 384 36.94 -80.97 -36.41
CA ARG A 384 37.13 -79.62 -36.98
C ARG A 384 35.83 -78.85 -37.12
N ALA A 385 34.74 -79.51 -37.50
CA ALA A 385 33.40 -78.92 -37.53
C ALA A 385 32.94 -78.48 -36.13
N ALA A 386 33.09 -79.35 -35.12
CA ALA A 386 32.75 -79.01 -33.73
C ALA A 386 33.59 -77.85 -33.15
N ALA A 387 34.86 -77.71 -33.57
CA ALA A 387 35.71 -76.59 -33.18
C ALA A 387 35.32 -75.27 -33.85
N ALA A 388 34.84 -75.31 -35.10
CA ALA A 388 34.35 -74.14 -35.82
C ALA A 388 33.02 -73.63 -35.24
N ASP A 389 32.09 -74.54 -34.92
CA ASP A 389 30.80 -74.20 -34.31
C ASP A 389 30.98 -73.61 -32.90
N ALA A 390 31.96 -74.09 -32.13
CA ALA A 390 32.30 -73.55 -30.81
C ALA A 390 32.95 -72.15 -30.88
N ALA A 391 33.72 -71.86 -31.91
CA ALA A 391 34.32 -70.53 -32.12
C ALA A 391 33.25 -69.50 -32.52
N GLN A 392 32.32 -69.88 -33.40
CA GLN A 392 31.21 -69.01 -33.81
C GLN A 392 30.27 -68.68 -32.64
N ALA A 393 29.94 -69.66 -31.79
CA ALA A 393 29.16 -69.43 -30.59
C ALA A 393 29.83 -68.49 -29.57
N ALA A 394 31.18 -68.50 -29.50
CA ALA A 394 31.93 -67.61 -28.61
C ALA A 394 31.97 -66.15 -29.11
N ASP A 395 32.02 -65.95 -30.43
CA ASP A 395 32.00 -64.60 -31.02
C ASP A 395 30.59 -63.98 -30.99
N GLU A 396 29.54 -64.78 -31.21
CA GLU A 396 28.15 -64.36 -31.05
C GLU A 396 27.82 -63.98 -29.58
N ALA A 397 28.38 -64.70 -28.60
CA ALA A 397 28.24 -64.36 -27.19
C ALA A 397 28.97 -63.06 -26.80
N ARG A 398 30.11 -62.75 -27.44
CA ARG A 398 30.83 -61.48 -27.22
C ARG A 398 30.10 -60.29 -27.83
N ALA A 399 29.57 -60.43 -29.05
CA ALA A 399 28.76 -59.40 -29.68
C ALA A 399 27.49 -59.09 -28.86
N ALA A 400 26.78 -60.13 -28.39
CA ALA A 400 25.61 -59.96 -27.53
C ALA A 400 25.94 -59.28 -26.18
N ALA A 401 27.11 -59.57 -25.59
CA ALA A 401 27.55 -58.92 -24.36
C ALA A 401 27.92 -57.44 -24.56
N GLU A 402 28.52 -57.08 -25.70
CA GLU A 402 28.85 -55.69 -26.04
C GLU A 402 27.60 -54.86 -26.33
N ASP A 403 26.62 -55.41 -27.04
CA ASP A 403 25.34 -54.75 -27.31
C ASP A 403 24.51 -54.58 -26.03
N ALA A 404 24.50 -55.58 -25.15
CA ALA A 404 23.88 -55.47 -23.83
C ALA A 404 24.58 -54.40 -22.96
N ALA A 405 25.90 -54.29 -23.02
CA ALA A 405 26.66 -53.26 -22.30
C ALA A 405 26.41 -51.84 -22.84
N ARG A 406 26.23 -51.67 -24.16
CA ARG A 406 25.83 -50.38 -24.75
C ARG A 406 24.42 -49.99 -24.36
N ALA A 407 23.47 -50.92 -24.44
CA ALA A 407 22.09 -50.69 -24.01
C ALA A 407 21.99 -50.33 -22.52
N ALA A 408 22.79 -50.96 -21.66
CA ALA A 408 22.86 -50.63 -20.23
C ALA A 408 23.45 -49.23 -19.96
N ARG A 409 24.45 -48.79 -20.74
CA ARG A 409 25.01 -47.43 -20.64
C ARG A 409 24.02 -46.36 -21.11
N GLU A 410 23.33 -46.59 -22.22
CA GLU A 410 22.33 -45.65 -22.74
C GLU A 410 21.12 -45.51 -21.80
N THR A 411 20.67 -46.60 -21.19
CA THR A 411 19.60 -46.57 -20.18
C THR A 411 20.03 -45.86 -18.90
N ALA A 412 21.26 -46.08 -18.43
CA ALA A 412 21.82 -45.35 -17.29
C ALA A 412 21.96 -43.84 -17.57
N GLU A 413 22.41 -43.44 -18.76
CA GLU A 413 22.50 -42.03 -19.15
C GLU A 413 21.12 -41.37 -19.28
N ARG A 414 20.13 -42.08 -19.83
CA ARG A 414 18.74 -41.61 -19.89
C ARG A 414 18.16 -41.41 -18.49
N LEU A 415 18.38 -42.36 -17.58
CA LEU A 415 17.94 -42.23 -16.18
C LEU A 415 18.59 -41.02 -15.51
N ARG A 416 19.90 -40.84 -15.68
CA ARG A 416 20.65 -39.70 -15.15
C ARG A 416 20.15 -38.36 -15.70
N MET A 417 19.81 -38.30 -17.00
CA MET A 417 19.22 -37.11 -17.62
C MET A 417 17.79 -36.86 -17.10
N THR A 418 16.98 -37.89 -16.88
CA THR A 418 15.64 -37.73 -16.30
C THR A 418 15.67 -37.27 -14.85
N GLU A 419 16.64 -37.73 -14.05
CA GLU A 419 16.87 -37.25 -12.68
C GLU A 419 17.33 -35.79 -12.66
N GLN A 420 18.21 -35.38 -13.59
CA GLN A 420 18.61 -33.99 -13.75
C GLN A 420 17.43 -33.09 -14.18
N ILE A 421 16.56 -33.57 -15.07
CA ILE A 421 15.35 -32.84 -15.47
C ILE A 421 14.35 -32.78 -14.30
N ALA A 422 14.19 -33.84 -13.53
CA ALA A 422 13.30 -33.90 -12.37
C ALA A 422 13.77 -32.95 -11.26
N THR A 423 15.07 -32.95 -10.95
CA THR A 423 15.67 -32.03 -9.97
C THR A 423 15.63 -30.58 -10.44
N PHE A 424 15.85 -30.31 -11.73
CA PHE A 424 15.69 -28.96 -12.28
C PHE A 424 14.24 -28.48 -12.21
N ARG A 425 13.27 -29.34 -12.55
CA ARG A 425 11.84 -29.00 -12.46
C ARG A 425 11.37 -28.80 -11.02
N SER A 426 11.82 -29.63 -10.07
CA SER A 426 11.48 -29.46 -8.65
C SER A 426 12.12 -28.19 -8.08
N ALA A 427 13.37 -27.87 -8.43
CA ALA A 427 14.02 -26.62 -8.07
C ALA A 427 13.30 -25.40 -8.67
N GLN A 428 12.85 -25.49 -9.93
CA GLN A 428 12.08 -24.43 -10.57
C GLN A 428 10.69 -24.24 -9.93
N GLN A 429 10.02 -25.33 -9.54
CA GLN A 429 8.76 -25.27 -8.81
C GLN A 429 8.94 -24.69 -7.41
N ALA A 430 10.00 -25.07 -6.68
CA ALA A 430 10.34 -24.52 -5.38
C ALA A 430 10.69 -23.02 -5.47
N ALA A 431 11.43 -22.60 -6.50
CA ALA A 431 11.74 -21.19 -6.74
C ALA A 431 10.47 -20.37 -7.05
N ARG A 432 9.55 -20.90 -7.86
CA ARG A 432 8.25 -20.26 -8.13
C ARG A 432 7.38 -20.17 -6.87
N ALA A 433 7.35 -21.23 -6.06
CA ALA A 433 6.64 -21.23 -4.79
C ALA A 433 7.23 -20.18 -3.81
N ALA A 434 8.56 -20.08 -3.72
CA ALA A 434 9.23 -19.09 -2.89
C ALA A 434 8.96 -17.64 -3.34
N VAL A 435 8.92 -17.38 -4.65
CA VAL A 435 8.54 -16.06 -5.18
C VAL A 435 7.09 -15.74 -4.85
N HIS A 436 6.17 -16.69 -5.06
CA HIS A 436 4.76 -16.51 -4.71
C HIS A 436 4.55 -16.28 -3.21
N GLN A 437 5.33 -16.97 -2.36
CA GLN A 437 5.26 -16.81 -0.92
C GLN A 437 5.79 -15.45 -0.47
N ARG A 438 6.91 -14.98 -1.05
CA ARG A 438 7.41 -13.61 -0.82
C ARG A 438 6.39 -12.56 -1.23
N GLN A 439 5.73 -12.76 -2.36
CA GLN A 439 4.71 -11.83 -2.84
C GLN A 439 3.49 -11.79 -1.92
N GLN A 440 3.07 -12.96 -1.38
CA GLN A 440 2.04 -13.01 -0.35
C GLN A 440 2.46 -12.30 0.96
N GLU A 441 3.72 -12.43 1.37
CA GLU A 441 4.25 -11.74 2.54
C GLU A 441 4.31 -10.22 2.32
N GLU A 442 4.74 -9.77 1.14
CA GLU A 442 4.75 -8.36 0.74
C GLU A 442 3.33 -7.78 0.67
N ASP A 443 2.39 -8.50 0.06
CA ASP A 443 0.98 -8.10 -0.03
C ASP A 443 0.33 -8.06 1.36
N ALA A 444 0.63 -9.04 2.23
CA ALA A 444 0.15 -9.05 3.61
C ALA A 444 0.75 -7.92 4.44
N ALA A 445 2.04 -7.61 4.27
CA ALA A 445 2.70 -6.48 4.91
C ALA A 445 2.12 -5.15 4.43
N HIS A 446 1.86 -5.02 3.12
CA HIS A 446 1.21 -3.83 2.56
C HIS A 446 -0.22 -3.66 3.06
N ALA A 447 -1.01 -4.74 3.09
CA ALA A 447 -2.36 -4.72 3.64
C ALA A 447 -2.37 -4.35 5.14
N ALA A 448 -1.41 -4.85 5.92
CA ALA A 448 -1.25 -4.49 7.32
C ALA A 448 -0.88 -3.00 7.50
N ALA A 449 0.01 -2.47 6.66
CA ALA A 449 0.37 -1.06 6.68
C ALA A 449 -0.82 -0.16 6.32
N VAL A 450 -1.57 -0.49 5.27
CA VAL A 450 -2.79 0.24 4.88
C VAL A 450 -3.84 0.18 5.98
N ALA A 451 -4.04 -0.98 6.62
CA ALA A 451 -4.97 -1.11 7.73
C ALA A 451 -4.57 -0.24 8.94
N ALA A 452 -3.26 -0.15 9.25
CA ALA A 452 -2.75 0.71 10.30
C ALA A 452 -2.94 2.20 9.98
N ASP A 453 -2.71 2.61 8.73
CA ASP A 453 -2.93 3.99 8.28
C ASP A 453 -4.41 4.37 8.34
N VAL A 454 -5.31 3.49 7.91
CA VAL A 454 -6.77 3.69 8.00
C VAL A 454 -7.21 3.81 9.46
N ALA A 455 -6.68 2.96 10.37
CA ALA A 455 -6.97 3.06 11.79
C ALA A 455 -6.47 4.37 12.41
N ALA A 456 -5.27 4.83 12.03
CA ALA A 456 -4.73 6.11 12.48
C ALA A 456 -5.56 7.29 11.98
N GLN A 457 -6.02 7.26 10.72
CA GLN A 457 -6.92 8.28 10.16
C GLN A 457 -8.27 8.29 10.86
N GLN A 458 -8.84 7.12 11.16
CA GLN A 458 -10.09 7.02 11.92
C GLN A 458 -9.94 7.58 13.34
N GLN A 459 -8.81 7.31 13.99
CA GLN A 459 -8.53 7.86 15.32
C GLN A 459 -8.37 9.39 15.28
N GLN A 460 -7.64 9.92 14.29
CA GLN A 460 -7.53 11.38 14.08
C GLN A 460 -8.89 12.03 13.78
N ALA A 461 -9.73 11.38 12.97
CA ALA A 461 -11.07 11.86 12.67
C ALA A 461 -11.97 11.84 13.92
N ALA A 462 -11.89 10.80 14.74
CA ALA A 462 -12.62 10.70 16.01
C ALA A 462 -12.17 11.77 17.01
N GLU A 463 -10.86 12.01 17.13
CA GLU A 463 -10.32 13.11 17.97
C GLU A 463 -10.75 14.49 17.46
N ALA A 464 -10.73 14.71 16.14
CA ALA A 464 -11.19 15.97 15.55
C ALA A 464 -12.69 16.19 15.80
N ALA A 465 -13.51 15.15 15.64
CA ALA A 465 -14.94 15.19 15.95
C ALA A 465 -15.20 15.46 17.44
N ALA A 466 -14.44 14.84 18.34
CA ALA A 466 -14.53 15.09 19.78
C ALA A 466 -14.16 16.55 20.13
N ARG A 467 -13.13 17.12 19.49
CA ARG A 467 -12.75 18.54 19.65
C ARG A 467 -13.84 19.48 19.15
N GLN A 468 -14.48 19.17 18.03
CA GLN A 468 -15.60 19.95 17.50
C GLN A 468 -16.80 19.92 18.46
N GLN A 469 -17.18 18.73 18.96
CA GLN A 469 -18.25 18.59 19.93
C GLN A 469 -17.96 19.34 21.23
N ALA A 470 -16.71 19.30 21.72
CA ALA A 470 -16.30 20.08 22.88
C ALA A 470 -16.42 21.60 22.65
N ALA A 471 -15.96 22.09 21.49
CA ALA A 471 -16.08 23.50 21.13
C ALA A 471 -17.54 23.95 20.97
N GLU A 472 -18.40 23.11 20.39
CA GLU A 472 -19.83 23.37 20.28
C GLU A 472 -20.51 23.41 21.65
N ALA A 473 -20.14 22.50 22.56
CA ALA A 473 -20.65 22.49 23.93
C ALA A 473 -20.22 23.74 24.71
N GLU A 474 -18.97 24.19 24.56
CA GLU A 474 -18.48 25.45 25.14
C GLU A 474 -19.24 26.66 24.59
N LEU A 475 -19.45 26.72 23.28
CA LEU A 475 -20.23 27.78 22.64
C LEU A 475 -21.69 27.77 23.09
N ALA A 476 -22.29 26.59 23.25
CA ALA A 476 -23.64 26.43 23.76
C ALA A 476 -23.76 26.89 25.21
N ALA A 477 -22.80 26.54 26.07
CA ALA A 477 -22.72 27.00 27.46
C ALA A 477 -22.57 28.52 27.52
N PHE A 478 -21.69 29.11 26.71
CA PHE A 478 -21.52 30.56 26.62
C PHE A 478 -22.80 31.28 26.19
N ARG A 479 -23.50 30.75 25.17
CA ARG A 479 -24.81 31.28 24.73
C ARG A 479 -25.87 31.15 25.82
N ALA A 480 -25.88 30.07 26.58
CA ALA A 480 -26.79 29.90 27.71
C ALA A 480 -26.53 30.95 28.80
N THR A 481 -25.27 31.23 29.13
CA THR A 481 -24.89 32.30 30.06
C THR A 481 -25.33 33.67 29.57
N GLN A 482 -25.12 33.99 28.29
CA GLN A 482 -25.59 35.26 27.72
C GLN A 482 -27.11 35.41 27.79
N ARG A 483 -27.87 34.35 27.49
CA ARG A 483 -29.34 34.35 27.62
C ARG A 483 -29.78 34.57 29.06
N ALA A 484 -29.11 33.93 30.03
CA ALA A 484 -29.39 34.13 31.45
C ALA A 484 -29.10 35.58 31.89
N GLN A 485 -28.00 36.18 31.42
CA GLN A 485 -27.68 37.59 31.69
C GLN A 485 -28.72 38.53 31.08
N ALA A 486 -29.11 38.31 29.82
CA ALA A 486 -30.14 39.11 29.15
C ALA A 486 -31.51 38.99 29.85
N ALA A 487 -31.89 37.78 30.27
CA ALA A 487 -33.10 37.56 31.06
C ALA A 487 -33.03 38.30 32.40
N GLY A 488 -31.87 38.24 33.09
CA GLY A 488 -31.61 39.00 34.32
C GLY A 488 -31.77 40.50 34.13
N GLN A 489 -31.17 41.07 33.08
CA GLN A 489 -31.31 42.49 32.73
C GLN A 489 -32.76 42.88 32.44
N LEU A 490 -33.52 42.04 31.73
CA LEU A 490 -34.93 42.28 31.45
C LEU A 490 -35.79 42.21 32.73
N THR A 491 -35.47 41.32 33.66
CA THR A 491 -36.16 41.29 34.96
C THR A 491 -35.84 42.52 35.81
N ALA A 492 -34.58 42.97 35.80
CA ALA A 492 -34.16 44.20 36.48
C ALA A 492 -34.86 45.43 35.88
N SER A 493 -34.88 45.57 34.55
CA SER A 493 -35.54 46.69 33.88
C SER A 493 -37.05 46.72 34.12
N LYS A 494 -37.69 45.55 34.18
CA LYS A 494 -39.12 45.44 34.57
C LYS A 494 -39.35 45.86 36.02
N ALA A 495 -38.47 45.46 36.93
CA ALA A 495 -38.55 45.86 38.34
C ALA A 495 -38.34 47.37 38.51
N GLU A 496 -37.37 47.96 37.78
CA GLU A 496 -37.13 49.40 37.74
C GLU A 496 -38.34 50.16 37.17
N ALA A 497 -38.91 49.69 36.05
CA ALA A 497 -40.12 50.29 35.48
C ALA A 497 -41.32 50.21 36.44
N ALA A 498 -41.50 49.08 37.13
CA ALA A 498 -42.55 48.94 38.14
C ALA A 498 -42.32 49.87 39.35
N ALA A 499 -41.05 50.03 39.78
CA ALA A 499 -40.69 50.96 40.85
C ALA A 499 -40.90 52.42 40.43
N ALA A 500 -40.55 52.79 39.19
CA ALA A 500 -40.79 54.12 38.64
C ALA A 500 -42.29 54.43 38.55
N TRP A 501 -43.10 53.47 38.08
CA TRP A 501 -44.56 53.63 38.06
C TRP A 501 -45.17 53.77 39.46
N ALA A 502 -44.67 53.01 40.44
CA ALA A 502 -45.08 53.14 41.83
C ALA A 502 -44.67 54.49 42.43
N ALA A 503 -43.49 55.01 42.09
CA ALA A 503 -43.02 56.33 42.51
C ALA A 503 -43.87 57.46 41.88
N GLU A 504 -44.18 57.37 40.59
CA GLU A 504 -45.05 58.33 39.91
C GLU A 504 -46.45 58.36 40.54
N ARG A 505 -47.00 57.19 40.88
CA ARG A 505 -48.26 57.10 41.61
C ARG A 505 -48.21 57.74 43.00
N ARG A 506 -47.11 57.57 43.73
CA ARG A 506 -46.92 58.23 45.03
C ARG A 506 -46.83 59.74 44.87
N GLN A 507 -46.05 60.22 43.91
CA GLN A 507 -45.93 61.65 43.61
C GLN A 507 -47.29 62.25 43.25
N LYS A 508 -48.06 61.60 42.36
CA LYS A 508 -49.42 62.05 42.03
C LYS A 508 -50.33 62.12 43.26
N ALA A 509 -50.27 61.12 44.14
CA ALA A 509 -51.04 61.13 45.38
C ALA A 509 -50.60 62.25 46.34
N GLU A 510 -49.30 62.56 46.42
CA GLU A 510 -48.75 63.67 47.20
C GLU A 510 -49.17 65.03 46.62
N ASP A 511 -49.11 65.18 45.30
CA ASP A 511 -49.53 66.39 44.58
C ASP A 511 -51.04 66.62 44.73
N GLU A 512 -51.87 65.58 44.64
CA GLU A 512 -53.31 65.64 44.91
C GLU A 512 -53.61 66.02 46.36
N GLN A 513 -52.83 65.50 47.32
CA GLN A 513 -52.96 65.89 48.73
C GLN A 513 -52.54 67.35 48.96
N ALA A 514 -51.46 67.82 48.33
CA ALA A 514 -51.00 69.19 48.39
C ALA A 514 -52.03 70.15 47.76
N LEU A 515 -52.60 69.78 46.62
CA LEU A 515 -53.67 70.52 45.96
C LEU A 515 -54.92 70.58 46.85
N ALA A 516 -55.33 69.47 47.46
CA ALA A 516 -56.45 69.45 48.39
C ALA A 516 -56.19 70.33 49.63
N ALA A 517 -54.97 70.32 50.17
CA ALA A 517 -54.59 71.19 51.28
C ALA A 517 -54.64 72.68 50.87
N TYR A 518 -54.14 73.02 49.69
CA TYR A 518 -54.22 74.37 49.13
C TYR A 518 -55.66 74.82 48.87
N MET A 519 -56.50 73.95 48.31
CA MET A 519 -57.93 74.24 48.11
C MET A 519 -58.64 74.50 49.44
N ARG A 520 -58.30 73.78 50.51
CA ARG A 520 -58.84 74.01 51.86
C ARG A 520 -58.37 75.34 52.45
N THR A 521 -57.12 75.74 52.27
CA THR A 521 -56.65 77.07 52.72
C THR A 521 -57.31 78.18 51.93
N VAL A 522 -57.40 78.08 50.59
CA VAL A 522 -58.11 79.05 49.75
C VAL A 522 -59.59 79.14 50.14
N ALA A 523 -60.25 78.03 50.46
CA ALA A 523 -61.64 78.05 50.92
C ALA A 523 -61.84 78.82 52.23
N SER A 524 -60.80 78.91 53.07
CA SER A 524 -60.82 79.65 54.34
C SER A 524 -60.55 81.15 54.20
N GLU A 525 -60.05 81.60 53.05
CA GLU A 525 -59.76 83.01 52.80
C GLU A 525 -61.03 83.87 52.76
N PRO A 526 -61.02 85.11 53.32
CA PRO A 526 -62.23 85.93 53.46
C PRO A 526 -62.96 86.21 52.14
N TRP A 527 -62.21 86.45 51.07
CA TRP A 527 -62.76 86.74 49.74
C TRP A 527 -63.44 85.52 49.10
N ALA A 528 -62.89 84.31 49.35
CA ALA A 528 -63.44 83.06 48.85
C ALA A 528 -64.67 82.64 49.66
N ARG A 529 -64.68 82.90 50.98
CA ARG A 529 -65.83 82.63 51.85
C ARG A 529 -67.06 83.49 51.51
N ALA A 530 -66.85 84.73 51.06
CA ALA A 530 -67.92 85.62 50.62
C ALA A 530 -68.53 85.23 49.26
N ASN A 531 -67.87 84.37 48.47
CA ASN A 531 -68.30 83.98 47.13
C ASN A 531 -68.88 82.54 47.10
N PRO A 532 -70.21 82.36 47.04
CA PRO A 532 -70.83 81.03 47.10
C PRO A 532 -70.50 80.16 45.88
N ARG A 533 -70.18 80.74 44.72
CA ARG A 533 -69.77 79.98 43.54
C ARG A 533 -68.38 79.38 43.72
N ALA A 534 -67.46 80.13 44.31
CA ALA A 534 -66.12 79.64 44.63
C ALA A 534 -66.17 78.49 45.65
N GLN A 535 -66.99 78.62 46.69
CA GLN A 535 -67.21 77.56 47.69
C GLN A 535 -67.82 76.28 47.08
N SER A 536 -68.83 76.41 46.21
CA SER A 536 -69.44 75.25 45.52
C SER A 536 -68.44 74.54 44.61
N TRP A 537 -67.59 75.29 43.92
CA TRP A 537 -66.57 74.72 43.04
C TRP A 537 -65.48 74.00 43.85
N ILE A 538 -64.92 74.64 44.88
CA ILE A 538 -63.90 74.04 45.74
C ILE A 538 -64.43 72.80 46.46
N ALA A 539 -65.66 72.83 46.99
CA ALA A 539 -66.27 71.68 47.66
C ALA A 539 -66.47 70.48 46.70
N ARG A 540 -66.84 70.75 45.45
CA ARG A 540 -67.02 69.70 44.42
C ARG A 540 -65.70 69.04 44.04
N ASP A 541 -64.66 69.84 43.82
CA ASP A 541 -63.35 69.30 43.42
C ASP A 541 -62.62 68.65 44.61
N LEU A 542 -62.80 69.15 45.85
CA LEU A 542 -62.36 68.44 47.05
C LEU A 542 -63.06 67.08 47.21
N HIS A 543 -64.37 67.01 46.96
CA HIS A 543 -65.09 65.72 46.99
C HIS A 543 -64.60 64.75 45.92
N ARG A 544 -64.21 65.25 44.73
CA ARG A 544 -63.60 64.41 43.68
C ARG A 544 -62.23 63.89 44.08
N LEU A 545 -61.40 64.74 44.68
CA LEU A 545 -60.06 64.38 45.14
C LEU A 545 -60.10 63.42 46.35
N ASP A 546 -61.03 63.61 47.29
CA ASP A 546 -61.18 62.74 48.46
C ASP A 546 -61.87 61.40 48.10
N GLY A 547 -62.72 61.38 47.06
CA GLY A 547 -63.35 60.16 46.53
C GLY A 547 -62.49 59.35 45.55
N SER A 548 -61.30 59.83 45.20
CA SER A 548 -60.32 59.18 44.31
C SER A 548 -59.29 58.30 45.06
N ARG A 549 -59.38 58.24 46.40
CA ARG A 549 -58.55 57.37 47.26
C ARG A 549 -59.12 55.96 47.31
#